data_AF-A0A7M7QLI7-F1
#
_entry.id   AF-A0A7M7QLI7-F1
#
_cell.length_a   1.000
_cell.length_b   1.000
_cell.length_c   1.000
_cell.angle_alpha   90.00
_cell.angle_beta   90.00
_cell.angle_gamma   90.00
#
_symmetry.space_group_name_H-M   'P 1'
#
loop_
_entity.id
_entity.type
_entity.pdbx_description
1 polymer ?
#
loop_
_entity_poly.entity_id
_entity_poly.type
_entity_poly.pdbx_seq_one_letter_code
_entity_poly.pdbx_strand_id
1 'polypeptide(L)'
;MCDKRESAHHEIKRLYQMVTIAEIKNLLMAQFAYATQNLLNKKPGGNVNELKNVVDKFSRRTSRMTAAFKNAMIKAPRDFWYCDPDEHAEGSTYTKLSPIFQAYIMNEKDSGLTFHHKKRNKCKGSCKDHNETNDLCRSKHCRNYEKKCSGLVRDCTSSAEELNICYANEESSRRYEFIEILSSGNRKFYGKPKSCSGNNTLQVKNRFNKLFYECEYCVCTCEDINTKINRYFSLKNVTSDSQYMS
;
A
#
# COMPACT_ATOMS: atom_id res chain seq x y z
N MET A 1 2.74 -22.07 -16.43
CA MET A 1 3.01 -21.09 -15.35
C MET A 1 4.27 -20.25 -15.62
N CYS A 2 5.29 -20.72 -16.34
CA CYS A 2 6.47 -19.90 -16.67
C CYS A 2 6.36 -19.02 -17.93
N ASP A 3 5.46 -19.35 -18.88
CA ASP A 3 5.27 -18.54 -20.10
C ASP A 3 4.30 -17.36 -19.91
N LYS A 4 3.39 -17.47 -18.93
CA LYS A 4 2.53 -16.38 -18.47
C LYS A 4 3.23 -15.76 -17.27
N ARG A 5 3.72 -14.53 -17.36
CA ARG A 5 4.40 -13.79 -16.26
C ARG A 5 3.44 -13.43 -15.10
N GLU A 6 2.64 -14.38 -14.64
CA GLU A 6 1.60 -14.21 -13.62
C GLU A 6 1.97 -15.01 -12.37
N SER A 7 1.66 -14.48 -11.19
CA SER A 7 1.87 -15.21 -9.93
C SER A 7 0.98 -16.46 -9.88
N ALA A 8 1.43 -17.48 -9.15
CA ALA A 8 0.66 -18.71 -9.02
C ALA A 8 -0.74 -18.50 -8.42
N HIS A 9 -0.87 -17.53 -7.50
CA HIS A 9 -2.16 -17.10 -6.96
C HIS A 9 -3.09 -16.53 -8.03
N HIS A 10 -2.57 -15.75 -8.97
CA HIS A 10 -3.37 -15.19 -10.06
C HIS A 10 -3.92 -16.28 -10.97
N GLU A 11 -3.13 -17.30 -11.30
CA GLU A 11 -3.62 -18.41 -12.14
C GLU A 11 -4.65 -19.27 -11.40
N ILE A 12 -4.46 -19.55 -10.10
CA ILE A 12 -5.45 -20.27 -9.28
C ILE A 12 -6.77 -19.49 -9.20
N LYS A 13 -6.70 -18.18 -8.92
CA LYS A 13 -7.87 -17.30 -8.89
C LYS A 13 -8.58 -17.28 -10.24
N ARG A 14 -7.81 -17.19 -11.33
CA ARG A 14 -8.34 -17.21 -12.70
C ARG A 14 -9.07 -18.52 -13.00
N LEU A 15 -8.50 -19.67 -12.66
CA LEU A 15 -9.14 -20.97 -12.84
C LEU A 15 -10.46 -21.04 -12.07
N TYR A 16 -10.48 -20.65 -10.79
CA TYR A 16 -11.71 -20.60 -10.00
C TYR A 16 -12.78 -19.69 -10.63
N GLN A 17 -12.38 -18.51 -11.10
CA GLN A 17 -13.27 -17.58 -11.78
C GLN A 17 -13.79 -18.15 -13.11
N MET A 18 -12.94 -18.79 -13.92
CA MET A 18 -13.34 -19.38 -15.19
C MET A 18 -14.41 -20.46 -15.01
N VAL A 19 -14.24 -21.37 -14.05
CA VAL A 19 -15.23 -22.43 -13.78
C VAL A 19 -16.52 -21.81 -13.22
N THR A 20 -16.42 -20.84 -12.32
CA THR A 20 -17.59 -20.14 -11.77
C THR A 20 -18.38 -19.40 -12.86
N ILE A 21 -17.70 -18.70 -13.76
CA ILE A 21 -18.33 -18.00 -14.89
C ILE A 21 -19.00 -19.01 -15.84
N ALA A 22 -18.38 -20.17 -16.08
CA ALA A 22 -18.98 -21.21 -16.90
C ALA A 22 -20.29 -21.74 -16.31
N GLU A 23 -20.34 -21.99 -15.00
CA GLU A 23 -21.57 -22.41 -14.31
C GLU A 23 -22.68 -21.33 -14.37
N ILE A 24 -22.32 -20.05 -14.19
CA ILE A 24 -23.28 -18.93 -14.31
C ILE A 24 -23.82 -18.85 -15.74
N LYS A 25 -22.96 -18.95 -16.76
CA LYS A 25 -23.38 -18.97 -18.17
C LYS A 25 -24.33 -20.12 -18.46
N ASN A 26 -24.05 -21.32 -17.94
CA ASN A 26 -24.93 -22.47 -18.10
C ASN A 26 -26.32 -22.23 -17.50
N LEU A 27 -26.40 -21.61 -16.32
CA LEU A 27 -27.68 -21.25 -15.71
C LEU A 27 -28.45 -20.24 -16.56
N LEU A 28 -27.78 -19.17 -17.00
CA LEU A 28 -28.39 -18.12 -17.83
C LEU A 28 -28.90 -18.67 -19.17
N MET A 29 -28.11 -19.52 -19.84
CA MET A 29 -28.51 -20.15 -21.10
C MET A 29 -29.74 -21.04 -20.91
N ALA A 30 -29.81 -21.81 -19.82
CA ALA A 30 -30.98 -22.64 -19.51
C ALA A 30 -32.22 -21.78 -19.22
N GLN A 31 -32.08 -20.72 -18.41
CA GLN A 31 -33.16 -19.77 -18.14
C GLN A 31 -33.69 -19.13 -19.42
N PHE A 32 -32.78 -18.68 -20.29
CA PHE A 32 -33.13 -18.10 -21.58
C PHE A 32 -33.90 -19.10 -22.46
N ALA A 33 -33.40 -20.34 -22.61
CA ALA A 33 -34.05 -21.37 -23.41
C ALA A 33 -35.49 -21.67 -22.94
N TYR A 34 -35.71 -21.82 -21.62
CA TYR A 34 -37.04 -22.05 -21.06
C TYR A 34 -37.97 -20.83 -21.22
N ALA A 35 -37.43 -19.61 -21.06
CA ALA A 35 -38.19 -18.38 -21.30
C ALA A 35 -38.64 -18.28 -22.77
N THR A 36 -37.74 -18.52 -23.72
CA THR A 36 -38.07 -18.53 -25.15
C THR A 36 -39.11 -19.60 -25.50
N GLN A 37 -38.98 -20.81 -24.94
CA GLN A 37 -39.96 -21.88 -25.17
C GLN A 37 -41.36 -21.51 -24.63
N ASN A 38 -41.44 -20.88 -23.45
CA ASN A 38 -42.71 -20.44 -22.88
C ASN A 38 -43.39 -19.37 -23.76
N LEU A 39 -42.60 -18.46 -24.34
CA LEU A 39 -43.09 -17.44 -25.27
C LEU A 39 -43.59 -18.07 -26.58
N LEU A 40 -42.81 -18.96 -27.19
CA LEU A 40 -43.16 -19.61 -28.47
C LEU A 40 -44.38 -20.52 -28.35
N ASN A 41 -44.48 -21.28 -27.26
CA ASN A 41 -45.58 -22.24 -27.07
C ASN A 41 -46.86 -21.60 -26.50
N LYS A 42 -46.88 -20.28 -26.27
CA LYS A 42 -48.00 -19.55 -25.62
C LYS A 42 -48.48 -20.20 -24.33
N LYS A 43 -47.59 -20.88 -23.60
CA LYS A 43 -47.85 -21.53 -22.32
C LYS A 43 -47.06 -20.82 -21.21
N PRO A 44 -47.54 -19.66 -20.71
CA PRO A 44 -46.90 -18.99 -19.60
C PRO A 44 -46.90 -19.93 -18.38
N GLY A 45 -45.71 -20.25 -17.87
CA GLY A 45 -45.53 -21.13 -16.70
C GLY A 45 -45.41 -22.63 -16.98
N GLY A 46 -45.28 -23.07 -18.24
CA GLY A 46 -45.22 -24.50 -18.57
C GLY A 46 -44.00 -25.26 -18.04
N ASN A 47 -42.88 -24.58 -17.76
CA ASN A 47 -41.60 -25.19 -17.41
C ASN A 47 -41.08 -24.81 -16.00
N VAL A 48 -41.97 -24.46 -15.07
CA VAL A 48 -41.57 -23.96 -13.73
C VAL A 48 -40.81 -25.02 -12.93
N ASN A 49 -41.22 -26.28 -13.02
CA ASN A 49 -40.58 -27.39 -12.29
C ASN A 49 -39.19 -27.71 -12.85
N GLU A 50 -39.04 -27.66 -14.17
CA GLU A 50 -37.80 -27.86 -14.90
C GLU A 50 -36.81 -26.74 -14.58
N LEU A 51 -37.28 -25.50 -14.55
CA LEU A 51 -36.47 -24.34 -14.16
C LEU A 51 -35.99 -24.46 -12.71
N LYS A 52 -36.88 -24.88 -11.79
CA LYS A 52 -36.53 -25.15 -10.40
C LYS A 52 -35.45 -26.24 -10.30
N ASN A 53 -35.61 -27.33 -11.04
CA ASN A 53 -34.62 -28.42 -11.11
C ASN A 53 -33.26 -27.95 -11.65
N VAL A 54 -33.23 -27.02 -12.62
CA VAL A 54 -31.98 -26.42 -13.12
C VAL A 54 -31.30 -25.59 -12.04
N VAL A 55 -32.05 -24.75 -11.32
CA VAL A 55 -31.52 -23.92 -10.22
C VAL A 55 -30.97 -24.81 -9.09
N ASP A 56 -31.69 -25.86 -8.71
CA ASP A 56 -31.26 -26.80 -7.67
C ASP A 56 -29.97 -27.54 -8.07
N LYS A 57 -29.88 -27.97 -9.34
CA LYS A 57 -28.66 -28.60 -9.88
C LYS A 57 -27.49 -27.64 -9.91
N PHE A 58 -27.70 -26.39 -10.31
CA PHE A 58 -26.67 -25.34 -10.27
C PHE A 58 -26.15 -25.13 -8.84
N SER A 59 -27.05 -24.94 -7.87
CA SER A 59 -26.69 -24.76 -6.46
C SER A 59 -25.84 -25.93 -5.93
N ARG A 60 -26.23 -27.18 -6.25
CA ARG A 60 -25.47 -28.38 -5.85
C ARG A 60 -24.10 -28.46 -6.51
N ARG A 61 -23.99 -28.14 -7.81
CA ARG A 61 -22.70 -28.18 -8.53
C ARG A 61 -21.75 -27.11 -8.01
N THR A 62 -22.22 -25.87 -7.85
CA THR A 62 -21.43 -24.77 -7.30
C THR A 62 -20.95 -25.09 -5.88
N SER A 63 -21.81 -25.64 -5.02
CA SER A 63 -21.41 -26.05 -3.67
C SER A 63 -20.32 -27.13 -3.67
N ARG A 64 -20.45 -28.14 -4.53
CA ARG A 64 -19.45 -29.21 -4.68
C ARG A 64 -18.13 -28.68 -5.23
N MET A 65 -18.19 -27.79 -6.23
CA MET A 65 -17.01 -27.13 -6.80
C MET A 65 -16.27 -26.32 -5.73
N THR A 66 -16.98 -25.50 -4.95
CA THR A 66 -16.37 -24.72 -3.87
C THR A 66 -15.75 -25.62 -2.80
N ALA A 67 -16.42 -26.71 -2.41
CA ALA A 67 -15.87 -27.67 -1.46
C ALA A 67 -14.61 -28.38 -2.00
N ALA A 68 -14.64 -28.83 -3.26
CA ALA A 68 -13.50 -29.47 -3.90
C ALA A 68 -12.31 -28.50 -4.02
N PHE A 69 -12.57 -27.24 -4.42
CA PHE A 69 -11.56 -26.20 -4.49
C PHE A 69 -10.95 -25.92 -3.11
N LYS A 70 -11.77 -25.77 -2.06
CA LYS A 70 -11.30 -25.60 -0.68
C LYS A 70 -10.40 -26.76 -0.23
N ASN A 71 -10.79 -28.00 -0.52
CA ASN A 71 -9.99 -29.19 -0.17
C ASN A 71 -8.66 -29.25 -0.93
N ALA A 72 -8.63 -28.80 -2.19
CA ALA A 72 -7.40 -28.70 -2.96
C ALA A 72 -6.48 -27.59 -2.41
N MET A 73 -7.04 -26.44 -2.02
CA MET A 73 -6.29 -25.32 -1.45
C MET A 73 -5.66 -25.65 -0.10
N ILE A 74 -6.33 -26.44 0.75
CA ILE A 74 -5.76 -26.90 2.03
C ILE A 74 -4.51 -27.78 1.82
N LYS A 75 -4.45 -28.53 0.73
CA LYS A 75 -3.31 -29.40 0.38
C LYS A 75 -2.23 -28.70 -0.44
N ALA A 76 -2.52 -27.49 -0.92
CA ALA A 76 -1.58 -26.75 -1.74
C ALA A 76 -0.36 -26.32 -0.89
N PRO A 77 0.85 -26.25 -1.47
CA PRO A 77 2.02 -25.73 -0.77
C PRO A 77 1.76 -24.30 -0.27
N ARG A 78 2.43 -23.90 0.83
CA ARG A 78 2.26 -22.57 1.42
C ARG A 78 2.58 -21.43 0.46
N ASP A 79 3.43 -21.69 -0.54
CA ASP A 79 3.77 -20.75 -1.63
C ASP A 79 2.55 -20.37 -2.52
N PHE A 80 1.46 -21.16 -2.47
CA PHE A 80 0.24 -20.94 -3.24
C PHE A 80 -0.93 -20.42 -2.38
N TRP A 81 -0.83 -20.46 -1.06
CA TRP A 81 -1.84 -19.94 -0.14
C TRP A 81 -1.22 -19.61 1.22
N TYR A 82 -1.11 -18.32 1.51
CA TYR A 82 -0.74 -17.81 2.83
C TYR A 82 -1.99 -17.20 3.46
N CYS A 83 -2.48 -17.78 4.56
CA CYS A 83 -3.38 -17.03 5.43
C CYS A 83 -2.52 -16.10 6.27
N ASP A 84 -2.90 -14.83 6.36
CA ASP A 84 -2.30 -13.95 7.36
C ASP A 84 -2.58 -14.55 8.75
N PRO A 85 -1.58 -14.63 9.63
CA PRO A 85 -1.77 -15.12 10.98
C PRO A 85 -2.66 -14.15 11.77
N ASP A 86 -3.44 -14.68 12.71
CA ASP A 86 -4.36 -13.88 13.53
C ASP A 86 -3.63 -12.76 14.28
N GLU A 87 -2.39 -13.03 14.70
CA GLU A 87 -1.48 -12.04 15.27
C GLU A 87 -0.18 -11.96 14.49
N HIS A 88 0.19 -10.72 14.11
CA HIS A 88 1.45 -10.46 13.45
C HIS A 88 2.57 -10.24 14.49
N ALA A 89 3.58 -11.12 14.48
CA ALA A 89 4.76 -11.04 15.33
C ALA A 89 6.03 -10.77 14.49
N GLU A 90 6.81 -9.77 14.90
CA GLU A 90 8.06 -9.41 14.22
C GLU A 90 9.08 -10.54 14.33
N GLY A 91 9.76 -10.85 13.22
CA GLY A 91 10.72 -11.95 13.13
C GLY A 91 10.10 -13.34 12.92
N SER A 92 8.78 -13.48 13.07
CA SER A 92 8.06 -14.73 12.81
C SER A 92 7.16 -14.60 11.57
N THR A 93 6.25 -13.62 11.58
CA THR A 93 5.23 -13.48 10.53
C THR A 93 5.45 -12.26 9.64
N TYR A 94 6.23 -11.29 10.12
CA TYR A 94 6.70 -10.18 9.30
C TYR A 94 8.10 -9.77 9.77
N THR A 95 8.86 -9.19 8.86
CA THR A 95 10.11 -8.49 9.21
C THR A 95 9.97 -7.03 8.85
N LYS A 96 10.44 -6.13 9.71
CA LYS A 96 10.46 -4.70 9.37
C LYS A 96 11.62 -4.46 8.41
N LEU A 97 11.29 -3.97 7.23
CA LEU A 97 12.31 -3.41 6.37
C LEU A 97 12.96 -2.23 7.09
N SER A 98 14.29 -2.18 7.03
CA SER A 98 15.02 -1.01 7.52
C SER A 98 14.55 0.24 6.76
N PRO A 99 14.63 1.42 7.37
CA PRO A 99 14.03 2.66 6.87
C PRO A 99 14.75 3.24 5.64
N ILE A 100 14.76 2.49 4.54
CA ILE A 100 15.41 2.87 3.28
C ILE A 100 14.57 3.93 2.57
N PHE A 101 13.26 3.72 2.50
CA PHE A 101 12.29 4.65 1.92
C PHE A 101 11.34 5.12 3.01
N GLN A 102 11.52 6.35 3.46
CA GLN A 102 10.63 6.95 4.45
C GLN A 102 10.08 8.28 3.95
N ALA A 103 8.83 8.56 4.28
CA ALA A 103 8.30 9.90 4.17
C ALA A 103 9.21 10.87 4.93
N TYR A 104 9.47 12.02 4.32
CA TYR A 104 10.36 13.04 4.83
C TYR A 104 9.77 14.42 4.53
N ILE A 105 9.73 15.25 5.56
CA ILE A 105 9.24 16.62 5.46
C ILE A 105 10.44 17.53 5.32
N MET A 106 10.56 18.15 4.14
CA MET A 106 11.64 19.06 3.80
C MET A 106 11.07 20.47 3.65
N ASN A 107 11.79 21.49 4.12
CA ASN A 107 11.46 22.86 3.75
C ASN A 107 12.01 23.14 2.34
N GLU A 108 11.22 23.69 1.42
CA GLU A 108 11.66 23.96 0.06
C GLU A 108 12.97 24.76 0.01
N LYS A 109 13.13 25.72 0.93
CA LYS A 109 14.35 26.53 1.02
C LYS A 109 15.59 25.69 1.29
N ASP A 110 15.45 24.49 1.83
CA ASP A 110 16.55 23.61 2.22
C ASP A 110 16.93 22.66 1.09
N SER A 111 16.15 22.57 0.01
CA SER A 111 16.53 21.78 -1.17
C SER A 111 17.84 22.30 -1.80
N GLY A 112 18.63 21.38 -2.34
CA GLY A 112 19.86 21.68 -3.04
C GLY A 112 20.37 20.52 -3.89
N LEU A 113 21.09 20.84 -4.97
CA LEU A 113 21.61 19.84 -5.91
C LEU A 113 22.65 18.92 -5.26
N THR A 114 23.59 19.47 -4.48
CA THR A 114 24.58 18.67 -3.74
C THR A 114 24.91 19.32 -2.40
N PHE A 115 25.32 18.52 -1.42
CA PHE A 115 25.84 19.00 -0.13
C PHE A 115 27.01 20.00 -0.29
N HIS A 116 27.73 19.90 -1.42
CA HIS A 116 28.87 20.74 -1.77
C HIS A 116 28.47 22.04 -2.51
N HIS A 117 27.40 22.04 -3.30
CA HIS A 117 26.88 23.24 -3.97
C HIS A 117 25.82 23.94 -3.12
N LYS A 118 26.28 24.81 -2.21
CA LYS A 118 25.46 25.66 -1.33
C LYS A 118 24.77 26.82 -2.04
N LYS A 119 24.47 26.73 -3.35
CA LYS A 119 23.67 27.76 -4.02
C LYS A 119 22.31 27.79 -3.33
N ARG A 120 21.96 28.95 -2.78
CA ARG A 120 20.73 29.11 -2.00
C ARG A 120 19.54 28.90 -2.92
N ASN A 121 18.75 27.83 -2.70
CA ASN A 121 17.38 27.84 -3.18
C ASN A 121 16.65 28.98 -2.48
N LYS A 122 16.10 29.91 -3.26
CA LYS A 122 15.31 31.04 -2.80
C LYS A 122 13.80 30.76 -2.97
N CYS A 123 13.40 29.49 -2.93
CA CYS A 123 12.02 29.06 -3.16
C CYS A 123 11.49 29.56 -4.51
N LYS A 124 12.33 29.38 -5.54
CA LYS A 124 11.98 29.74 -6.93
C LYS A 124 11.42 28.49 -7.60
N GLY A 125 10.17 28.16 -7.33
CA GLY A 125 9.50 26.99 -7.88
C GLY A 125 8.46 26.44 -6.92
N SER A 126 8.20 25.14 -7.05
CA SER A 126 7.33 24.34 -6.20
C SER A 126 8.08 23.09 -5.74
N CYS A 127 7.56 22.38 -4.74
CA CYS A 127 8.12 21.12 -4.27
C CYS A 127 8.36 20.09 -5.40
N LYS A 128 7.52 20.10 -6.45
CA LYS A 128 7.67 19.20 -7.59
C LYS A 128 8.91 19.48 -8.43
N ASP A 129 9.35 20.74 -8.47
CA ASP A 129 10.53 21.17 -9.22
C ASP A 129 11.83 20.76 -8.51
N HIS A 130 11.75 20.41 -7.23
CA HIS A 130 12.88 19.96 -6.40
C HIS A 130 12.88 18.44 -6.22
N ASN A 131 12.47 17.69 -7.25
CA ASN A 131 12.61 16.23 -7.26
C ASN A 131 14.08 15.83 -7.43
N GLU A 132 14.47 14.71 -6.83
CA GLU A 132 15.86 14.21 -6.85
C GLU A 132 16.89 15.22 -6.30
N THR A 133 16.59 15.82 -5.15
CA THR A 133 17.48 16.79 -4.48
C THR A 133 17.96 16.28 -3.13
N ASN A 134 18.95 16.96 -2.54
CA ASN A 134 19.40 16.69 -1.18
C ASN A 134 18.81 17.73 -0.23
N ASP A 135 18.51 17.33 1.00
CA ASP A 135 18.17 18.28 2.06
C ASP A 135 19.46 18.88 2.67
N LEU A 136 19.72 20.15 2.38
CA LEU A 136 20.85 20.89 2.93
C LEU A 136 20.64 21.30 4.39
N CYS A 137 19.45 21.05 4.94
CA CYS A 137 19.14 21.18 6.35
C CYS A 137 19.46 22.57 6.92
N ARG A 138 19.10 23.62 6.17
CA ARG A 138 19.44 25.02 6.53
C ARG A 138 18.45 25.61 7.54
N SER A 139 17.22 25.11 7.62
CA SER A 139 16.27 25.49 8.66
C SER A 139 16.79 25.14 10.06
N LYS A 140 16.51 26.01 11.05
CA LYS A 140 16.85 25.75 12.46
C LYS A 140 16.25 24.43 12.93
N HIS A 141 15.04 24.13 12.45
CA HIS A 141 14.35 22.91 12.73
C HIS A 141 15.10 21.67 12.25
N CYS A 142 15.47 21.62 10.96
CA CYS A 142 16.21 20.48 10.43
C CYS A 142 17.56 20.30 11.13
N ARG A 143 18.30 21.39 11.41
CA ARG A 143 19.61 21.29 12.09
C ARG A 143 19.55 20.62 13.45
N ASN A 144 18.44 20.78 14.16
CA ASN A 144 18.22 20.21 15.48
C ASN A 144 17.61 18.81 15.41
N TYR A 145 17.24 18.33 14.22
CA TYR A 145 16.60 17.05 14.05
C TYR A 145 17.61 15.96 13.69
N GLU A 146 17.80 15.00 14.60
CA GLU A 146 18.82 13.97 14.46
C GLU A 146 18.59 13.04 13.27
N LYS A 147 17.32 12.72 12.99
CA LYS A 147 16.93 11.84 11.88
C LYS A 147 16.66 12.63 10.61
N LYS A 148 17.62 13.48 10.22
CA LYS A 148 17.62 14.16 8.91
C LYS A 148 17.81 13.17 7.75
N CYS A 149 17.39 13.55 6.55
CA CYS A 149 17.68 12.75 5.36
C CYS A 149 19.16 12.92 4.98
N SER A 150 19.93 11.82 4.97
CA SER A 150 21.34 11.88 4.59
C SER A 150 21.58 11.62 3.10
N GLY A 151 20.56 11.13 2.39
CA GLY A 151 20.63 10.77 0.99
C GLY A 151 19.71 11.61 0.12
N LEU A 152 19.25 10.99 -0.97
CA LEU A 152 18.44 11.66 -1.96
C LEU A 152 16.99 11.77 -1.50
N VAL A 153 16.37 12.90 -1.81
CA VAL A 153 14.97 13.16 -1.59
C VAL A 153 14.27 13.16 -2.95
N ARG A 154 13.22 12.35 -3.08
CA ARG A 154 12.46 12.14 -4.32
C ARG A 154 10.96 12.23 -4.10
N ASP A 155 10.20 12.27 -5.19
CA ASP A 155 8.73 12.25 -5.22
C ASP A 155 8.10 13.33 -4.33
N CYS A 156 8.70 14.52 -4.35
CA CYS A 156 8.27 15.65 -3.54
C CYS A 156 6.93 16.23 -3.99
N THR A 157 6.04 16.43 -3.03
CA THR A 157 4.74 17.07 -3.21
C THR A 157 4.55 18.17 -2.19
N SER A 158 3.85 19.24 -2.57
CA SER A 158 3.50 20.31 -1.63
C SER A 158 2.55 19.75 -0.57
N SER A 159 2.77 20.12 0.70
CA SER A 159 1.82 19.78 1.76
C SER A 159 0.49 20.50 1.63
N ALA A 160 0.41 21.56 0.80
CA ALA A 160 -0.75 22.42 0.53
C ALA A 160 -1.36 23.14 1.76
N GLU A 161 -1.14 22.64 2.97
CA GLU A 161 -1.80 23.01 4.20
C GLU A 161 -0.84 23.00 5.40
N GLU A 162 -1.29 23.54 6.54
CA GLU A 162 -0.47 23.59 7.76
C GLU A 162 -0.20 22.17 8.27
N LEU A 163 1.02 21.91 8.71
CA LEU A 163 1.42 20.61 9.23
C LEU A 163 1.72 20.72 10.71
N ASN A 164 1.21 19.76 11.47
CA ASN A 164 1.61 19.52 12.85
C ASN A 164 2.31 18.16 12.93
N ILE A 165 3.61 18.20 13.21
CA ILE A 165 4.51 17.07 13.08
C ILE A 165 4.93 16.62 14.47
N CYS A 166 4.74 15.34 14.77
CA CYS A 166 5.28 14.71 15.97
C CYS A 166 6.49 13.83 15.62
N TYR A 167 7.68 14.23 16.06
CA TYR A 167 8.90 13.46 15.87
C TYR A 167 8.91 12.22 16.76
N ALA A 168 9.35 11.11 16.18
CA ALA A 168 9.58 9.88 16.92
C ALA A 168 10.86 9.99 17.77
N ASN A 169 10.84 9.34 18.93
CA ASN A 169 11.99 9.29 19.85
C ASN A 169 13.25 8.75 19.14
N GLU A 170 14.44 9.17 19.54
CA GLU A 170 15.74 8.81 18.95
C GLU A 170 15.91 7.30 18.78
N GLU A 171 15.48 6.51 19.78
CA GLU A 171 15.53 5.05 19.78
C GLU A 171 14.59 4.38 18.75
N SER A 172 13.58 5.08 18.27
CA SER A 172 12.62 4.56 17.29
C SER A 172 13.23 4.47 15.90
N SER A 173 12.95 3.41 15.14
CA SER A 173 13.32 3.33 13.72
C SER A 173 12.51 4.28 12.81
N ARG A 174 11.44 4.88 13.35
CA ARG A 174 10.58 5.83 12.63
C ARG A 174 11.12 7.24 12.74
N ARG A 175 10.81 8.10 11.76
CA ARG A 175 11.04 9.55 11.81
C ARG A 175 9.93 10.29 12.56
N TYR A 176 8.69 9.89 12.31
CA TYR A 176 7.51 10.55 12.86
C TYR A 176 6.63 9.53 13.56
N GLU A 177 6.04 9.90 14.70
CA GLU A 177 4.96 9.12 15.31
C GLU A 177 3.65 9.36 14.56
N PHE A 178 3.37 10.63 14.28
CA PHE A 178 2.28 11.03 13.40
C PHE A 178 2.57 12.38 12.75
N ILE A 179 1.89 12.61 11.63
CA ILE A 179 1.81 13.90 10.95
C ILE A 179 0.34 14.24 10.80
N GLU A 180 -0.06 15.40 11.30
CA GLU A 180 -1.40 15.96 11.16
C GLU A 180 -1.34 17.06 10.09
N ILE A 181 -2.20 16.94 9.07
CA ILE A 181 -2.44 17.98 8.08
C ILE A 181 -3.73 18.71 8.46
N LEU A 182 -3.64 20.03 8.59
CA LEU A 182 -4.71 20.92 9.00
C LEU A 182 -5.29 21.62 7.75
N SER A 183 -6.38 21.07 7.20
CA SER A 183 -7.19 21.71 6.17
C SER A 183 -8.24 22.63 6.80
N SER A 184 -8.71 23.64 6.07
CA SER A 184 -9.86 24.47 6.49
C SER A 184 -11.12 23.63 6.72
N GLY A 185 -11.28 23.10 7.93
CA GLY A 185 -12.43 22.30 8.39
C GLY A 185 -12.19 20.79 8.55
N ASN A 186 -11.04 20.24 8.12
CA ASN A 186 -10.75 18.81 8.22
C ASN A 186 -9.33 18.55 8.73
N ARG A 187 -9.15 17.47 9.51
CA ARG A 187 -7.86 17.01 10.01
C ARG A 187 -7.54 15.65 9.43
N LYS A 188 -6.38 15.53 8.77
CA LYS A 188 -5.90 14.26 8.24
C LYS A 188 -4.67 13.81 9.02
N PHE A 189 -4.73 12.61 9.59
CA PHE A 189 -3.61 12.02 10.33
C PHE A 189 -2.91 10.94 9.50
N TYR A 190 -1.59 11.02 9.43
CA TYR A 190 -0.72 9.94 8.99
C TYR A 190 -0.03 9.37 10.22
N GLY A 191 -0.34 8.12 10.56
CA GLY A 191 0.09 7.49 11.81
C GLY A 191 -1.04 7.42 12.83
N LYS A 192 -0.75 6.86 14.01
CA LYS A 192 -1.74 6.76 15.10
C LYS A 192 -1.64 8.01 15.97
N PRO A 193 -2.69 8.84 16.09
CA PRO A 193 -2.65 10.01 16.95
C PRO A 193 -2.44 9.55 18.39
N LYS A 194 -1.36 10.05 18.99
CA LYS A 194 -0.98 9.82 20.39
C LYS A 194 -0.55 11.14 21.00
N SER A 195 -0.42 11.18 22.33
CA SER A 195 0.22 12.32 22.99
C SER A 195 1.66 12.45 22.49
N CYS A 196 2.00 13.62 21.94
CA CYS A 196 3.36 13.95 21.56
C CYS A 196 4.02 14.70 22.71
N SER A 197 5.25 14.35 23.06
CA SER A 197 6.04 15.14 24.00
C SER A 197 6.23 16.55 23.43
N GLY A 198 6.00 17.61 24.22
CA GLY A 198 5.95 18.99 23.74
C GLY A 198 7.24 19.48 23.07
N ASN A 199 8.39 18.90 23.41
CA ASN A 199 9.68 19.23 22.77
C ASN A 199 9.86 18.57 21.39
N ASN A 200 9.02 17.59 21.05
CA ASN A 200 9.09 16.82 19.80
C ASN A 200 7.98 17.20 18.81
N THR A 201 7.26 18.28 19.07
CA THR A 201 6.24 18.81 18.15
C THR A 201 6.78 19.98 17.34
N LEU A 202 6.55 19.96 16.03
CA LEU A 202 6.75 21.11 15.17
C LEU A 202 5.44 21.43 14.45
N GLN A 203 4.93 22.63 14.71
CA GLN A 203 3.87 23.21 13.90
C GLN A 203 4.48 24.11 12.84
N VAL A 204 4.18 23.83 11.59
CA VAL A 204 4.64 24.63 10.46
C VAL A 204 3.46 25.16 9.67
N LYS A 205 3.46 26.48 9.49
CA LYS A 205 2.56 27.12 8.53
C LYS A 205 3.08 26.84 7.13
N ASN A 206 2.17 26.47 6.23
CA ASN A 206 2.53 26.04 4.88
C ASN A 206 3.26 27.14 4.10
N ARG A 207 2.92 28.40 4.33
CA ARG A 207 3.47 29.55 3.60
C ARG A 207 4.00 30.57 4.57
N PHE A 208 5.30 30.85 4.50
CA PHE A 208 5.93 31.91 5.29
C PHE A 208 6.57 32.93 4.35
N ASN A 209 6.09 34.17 4.41
CA ASN A 209 6.66 35.28 3.66
C ASN A 209 7.95 35.73 4.32
N LYS A 210 9.09 35.55 3.64
CA LYS A 210 10.32 36.28 4.00
C LYS A 210 10.70 37.21 2.86
N LEU A 211 10.35 38.49 3.04
CA LEU A 211 10.64 39.67 2.22
C LEU A 211 10.23 39.62 0.72
N PHE A 212 10.51 38.55 -0.04
CA PHE A 212 10.17 38.42 -1.48
C PHE A 212 10.01 36.99 -2.01
N TYR A 213 10.02 35.96 -1.15
CA TYR A 213 9.91 34.56 -1.54
C TYR A 213 8.87 33.85 -0.68
N GLU A 214 7.99 33.10 -1.34
CA GLU A 214 7.01 32.21 -0.72
C GLU A 214 7.59 30.80 -0.77
N CYS A 215 7.85 30.23 0.40
CA CYS A 215 8.39 28.88 0.53
C CYS A 215 7.32 27.96 1.11
N GLU A 216 7.29 26.72 0.63
CA GLU A 216 6.41 25.68 1.13
C GLU A 216 7.14 24.54 1.86
N TYR A 217 6.38 23.71 2.57
CA TYR A 217 6.87 22.43 3.07
C TYR A 217 6.54 21.31 2.09
N CYS A 218 7.54 20.51 1.79
CA CYS A 218 7.47 19.40 0.86
C CYS A 218 7.37 18.08 1.62
N VAL A 219 6.39 17.26 1.23
CA VAL A 219 6.30 15.85 1.62
C VAL A 219 6.96 15.03 0.52
N CYS A 220 8.09 14.40 0.86
CA CYS A 220 8.92 13.67 -0.08
C CYS A 220 9.24 12.26 0.44
N THR A 221 9.84 11.44 -0.39
CA THR A 221 10.48 10.17 0.00
C THR A 221 11.97 10.38 0.17
N CYS A 222 12.51 10.09 1.35
CA CYS A 222 13.94 10.05 1.60
C CYS A 222 14.48 8.65 1.33
N GLU A 223 15.43 8.56 0.39
CA GLU A 223 16.32 7.41 0.18
C GLU A 223 17.52 7.57 1.10
N ASP A 224 17.41 7.09 2.33
CA ASP A 224 18.47 7.32 3.32
C ASP A 224 19.71 6.48 2.99
N ILE A 225 20.88 7.13 2.95
CA ILE A 225 22.20 6.51 2.76
C ILE A 225 22.94 6.20 4.07
N ASN A 226 22.37 6.53 5.24
CA ASN A 226 22.97 6.25 6.54
C ASN A 226 23.28 4.75 6.75
N THR A 227 24.50 4.45 7.20
CA THR A 227 25.10 3.10 7.28
C THR A 227 24.53 2.22 8.40
N LYS A 228 23.68 2.77 9.29
CA LYS A 228 23.00 2.02 10.35
C LYS A 228 21.74 1.26 9.88
N ILE A 229 21.39 1.35 8.59
CA ILE A 229 20.16 0.82 8.00
C ILE A 229 20.53 -0.45 7.22
N ASN A 230 19.91 -1.60 7.51
CA ASN A 230 20.17 -2.84 6.77
C ASN A 230 19.68 -2.67 5.31
N ARG A 231 20.61 -2.51 4.37
CA ARG A 231 20.32 -2.32 2.94
C ARG A 231 20.35 -3.60 2.11
N TYR A 232 20.69 -4.72 2.71
CA TYR A 232 20.86 -5.97 1.99
C TYR A 232 19.66 -6.87 2.22
N PHE A 233 18.93 -7.17 1.15
CA PHE A 233 17.95 -8.24 1.11
C PHE A 233 18.59 -9.44 0.41
N SER A 234 18.59 -10.59 1.08
CA SER A 234 19.01 -11.83 0.44
C SER A 234 17.90 -12.28 -0.50
N LEU A 235 18.20 -12.35 -1.80
CA LEU A 235 17.31 -12.94 -2.80
C LEU A 235 17.49 -14.47 -2.89
N LYS A 236 18.26 -15.08 -1.99
CA LYS A 236 18.39 -16.54 -1.94
C LYS A 236 17.01 -17.13 -1.63
N ASN A 237 16.67 -18.21 -2.33
CA ASN A 237 15.45 -18.96 -2.04
C ASN A 237 15.42 -19.32 -0.55
N VAL A 238 14.40 -18.83 0.15
CA VAL A 238 14.09 -19.23 1.52
C VAL A 238 13.37 -20.58 1.41
N THR A 239 14.12 -21.67 1.46
CA THR A 239 13.54 -23.00 1.69
C THR A 239 13.13 -23.06 3.16
N SER A 240 11.86 -22.76 3.44
CA SER A 240 11.29 -23.05 4.76
C SER A 240 11.29 -24.56 4.93
N ASP A 241 11.91 -25.03 6.01
CA ASP A 241 12.11 -26.44 6.30
C ASP A 241 10.76 -27.20 6.24
N SER A 242 10.66 -28.18 5.35
CA SER A 242 9.50 -29.08 5.22
C SER A 242 9.70 -30.39 5.99
N GLN A 243 10.66 -30.43 6.92
CA GLN A 243 10.71 -31.48 7.93
C GLN A 243 9.86 -31.03 9.11
N TYR A 244 8.66 -31.59 9.22
CA TYR A 244 7.96 -32.00 10.46
C TYR A 244 6.46 -32.09 10.15
N MET A 245 6.04 -33.26 9.65
CA MET A 245 4.84 -33.98 10.09
C MET A 245 4.82 -35.33 9.37
N SER A 246 5.54 -36.28 9.97
CA SER A 246 5.23 -37.71 9.95
C SER A 246 3.90 -37.98 10.62
#